data_AF-A0A7W9EJB2-F1
#
_entry.id   AF-A0A7W9EJB2-F1
#
_cell.length_a   1.000
_cell.length_b   1.000
_cell.length_c   1.000
_cell.angle_alpha   90.00
_cell.angle_beta   90.00
_cell.angle_gamma   90.00
#
_symmetry.space_group_name_H-M   'P 1'
#
loop_
_entity.id
_entity.type
_entity.pdbx_description
1 polymer ?
#
loop_
_entity_poly.entity_id
_entity_poly.type
_entity_poly.pdbx_seq_one_letter_code
_entity_poly.pdbx_strand_id
1 'polypeptide(L)'
;MGVYRRVVSIGRANHSSLIGAVTGAFATLPALVTAIMSAGAGHGDYIAARLLFPLSMLLSWVEGSGVGPLGMMAGLLQFPLYGVLVARALKTGPDRAAIVAAAAHLTAVIACFGGLLPDFA
;
A
#
# COMPACT_ATOMS: atom_id res chain seq x y z
N MET A 1 -18.19 -10.47 28.06
CA MET A 1 -18.18 -11.39 26.89
C MET A 1 -17.96 -10.71 25.52
N GLY A 2 -17.63 -9.41 25.43
CA GLY A 2 -17.48 -8.72 24.13
C GLY A 2 -16.08 -8.76 23.48
N VAL A 3 -15.02 -9.00 24.26
CA VAL A 3 -13.62 -8.91 23.79
C VAL A 3 -13.19 -10.19 23.06
N TYR A 4 -13.55 -11.37 23.59
CA TYR A 4 -13.20 -12.67 23.00
C TYR A 4 -13.78 -12.89 21.60
N ARG A 5 -15.01 -12.40 21.34
CA ARG A 5 -15.65 -12.52 20.02
C ARG A 5 -14.91 -11.74 18.93
N ARG A 6 -14.24 -10.65 19.30
CA ARG A 6 -13.50 -9.79 18.38
C ARG A 6 -12.16 -10.40 17.97
N VAL A 7 -11.52 -11.15 18.87
CA VAL A 7 -10.24 -11.84 18.61
C VAL A 7 -10.44 -13.10 17.76
N VAL A 8 -11.50 -13.88 18.01
CA VAL A 8 -11.80 -15.09 17.21
C VAL A 8 -12.29 -14.75 15.79
N SER A 9 -12.89 -13.57 15.60
CA SER A 9 -13.25 -13.03 14.27
C SER A 9 -12.04 -12.71 13.38
N ILE A 10 -10.81 -12.71 13.91
CA ILE A 10 -9.58 -12.46 13.15
C ILE A 10 -9.16 -13.72 12.37
N GLY A 11 -9.57 -14.92 12.82
CA GLY A 11 -9.12 -16.20 12.25
C GLY A 11 -9.96 -16.76 11.10
N ARG A 12 -11.11 -16.17 10.76
CA ARG A 12 -11.87 -16.51 9.55
C ARG A 12 -11.80 -15.34 8.60
N ALA A 13 -11.14 -15.52 7.46
CA ALA A 13 -11.25 -14.59 6.34
C ALA A 13 -12.74 -14.45 6.01
N ASN A 14 -13.33 -13.33 6.43
CA ASN A 14 -14.71 -13.04 6.11
C ASN A 14 -14.80 -12.84 4.59
N HIS A 15 -15.86 -13.32 3.96
CA HIS A 15 -15.99 -13.32 2.49
C HIS A 15 -15.73 -11.92 1.88
N SER A 16 -16.16 -10.86 2.58
CA SER A 16 -15.93 -9.47 2.19
C SER A 16 -14.44 -9.08 2.18
N SER A 17 -13.67 -9.50 3.18
CA SER A 17 -12.22 -9.29 3.25
C SER A 17 -11.48 -10.09 2.19
N LEU A 18 -11.92 -11.32 1.87
CA LEU A 18 -11.34 -12.07 0.75
C LEU A 18 -11.58 -11.37 -0.59
N ILE A 19 -12.82 -10.93 -0.85
CA ILE A 19 -13.14 -10.13 -2.04
C ILE A 19 -12.26 -8.88 -2.08
N GLY A 20 -12.17 -8.14 -0.98
CA GLY A 20 -11.32 -6.97 -0.87
C GLY A 20 -9.86 -7.25 -1.21
N ALA A 21 -9.27 -8.33 -0.65
CA ALA A 21 -7.91 -8.74 -0.95
C ALA A 21 -7.70 -9.04 -2.44
N VAL A 22 -8.63 -9.80 -3.04
CA VAL A 22 -8.59 -10.16 -4.46
C VAL A 22 -8.72 -8.92 -5.35
N THR A 23 -9.67 -8.02 -5.06
CA THR A 23 -9.82 -6.75 -5.78
C THR A 23 -8.56 -5.90 -5.67
N GLY A 24 -7.95 -5.83 -4.48
CA GLY A 24 -6.68 -5.14 -4.26
C GLY A 24 -5.52 -5.78 -5.05
N ALA A 25 -5.44 -7.11 -5.09
CA ALA A 25 -4.45 -7.82 -5.89
C ALA A 25 -4.61 -7.50 -7.39
N PHE A 26 -5.84 -7.47 -7.91
CA PHE A 26 -6.09 -7.05 -9.29
C PHE A 26 -5.74 -5.57 -9.52
N ALA A 27 -6.01 -4.68 -8.56
CA ALA A 27 -5.64 -3.27 -8.64
C ALA A 27 -4.11 -3.05 -8.60
N THR A 28 -3.35 -4.01 -8.04
CA THR A 28 -1.89 -3.95 -8.01
C THR A 28 -1.30 -3.94 -9.42
N LEU A 29 -1.90 -4.68 -10.36
CA LEU A 29 -1.37 -4.82 -11.73
C LEU A 29 -1.35 -3.48 -12.51
N PRO A 30 -2.47 -2.76 -12.69
CA PRO A 30 -2.44 -1.47 -13.37
C PRO A 30 -1.64 -0.42 -12.58
N ALA A 31 -1.66 -0.48 -11.24
CA ALA A 31 -0.83 0.39 -10.42
C ALA A 31 0.67 0.15 -10.68
N LEU A 32 1.10 -1.09 -10.74
CA LEU A 32 2.49 -1.45 -11.00
C LEU A 32 2.93 -1.04 -12.41
N VAL A 33 2.08 -1.28 -13.42
CA VAL A 33 2.35 -0.83 -14.80
C VAL A 33 2.51 0.69 -14.84
N THR A 34 1.59 1.44 -14.25
CA THR A 34 1.68 2.92 -14.24
C THR A 34 2.91 3.43 -13.48
N ALA A 35 3.27 2.79 -12.37
CA ALA A 35 4.50 3.10 -11.64
C ALA A 35 5.76 2.86 -12.50
N ILE A 36 5.87 1.68 -13.15
CA ILE A 36 7.00 1.34 -14.03
C ILE A 36 7.07 2.31 -15.22
N MET A 37 5.94 2.66 -15.84
CA MET A 37 5.92 3.63 -16.92
C MET A 37 6.39 5.01 -16.45
N SER A 38 5.98 5.47 -15.27
CA SER A 38 6.46 6.75 -14.70
C SER A 38 7.95 6.75 -14.33
N ALA A 39 8.53 5.57 -14.08
CA ALA A 39 9.95 5.42 -13.80
C ALA A 39 10.83 5.58 -15.04
N GLY A 40 10.26 5.53 -16.26
CA GLY A 40 10.98 5.86 -17.50
C GLY A 40 12.30 5.12 -17.69
N ALA A 41 12.33 3.80 -17.43
CA ALA A 41 13.54 2.96 -17.47
C ALA A 41 14.73 3.45 -16.59
N GLY A 42 14.47 4.25 -15.56
CA GLY A 42 15.52 4.84 -14.71
C GLY A 42 15.62 6.36 -14.78
N HIS A 43 14.92 6.99 -15.73
CA HIS A 43 15.02 8.42 -16.03
C HIS A 43 13.68 9.18 -15.95
N GLY A 44 12.63 8.52 -15.49
CA GLY A 44 11.31 9.13 -15.35
C GLY A 44 11.20 10.00 -14.09
N ASP A 45 10.05 10.65 -13.93
CA ASP A 45 9.75 11.51 -12.77
C ASP A 45 9.27 10.72 -11.53
N TYR A 46 9.02 9.43 -11.70
CA TYR A 46 8.51 8.51 -10.69
C TYR A 46 7.21 9.00 -10.01
N ILE A 47 6.44 9.91 -10.64
CA ILE A 47 5.26 10.52 -10.01
C ILE A 47 4.25 9.44 -9.64
N ALA A 48 3.95 8.53 -10.57
CA ALA A 48 3.00 7.45 -10.29
C ALA A 48 3.55 6.46 -9.26
N ALA A 49 4.86 6.14 -9.29
CA ALA A 49 5.49 5.29 -8.29
C ALA A 49 5.43 5.91 -6.87
N ARG A 50 5.70 7.21 -6.75
CA ARG A 50 5.63 7.98 -5.50
C ARG A 50 4.22 8.11 -4.96
N LEU A 51 3.22 8.25 -5.83
CA LEU A 51 1.81 8.33 -5.42
C LEU A 51 1.22 6.96 -5.07
N LEU A 52 1.51 5.94 -5.87
CA LEU A 52 0.84 4.64 -5.76
C LEU A 52 1.58 3.67 -4.86
N PHE A 53 2.91 3.77 -4.71
CA PHE A 53 3.72 2.88 -3.86
C PHE A 53 4.70 3.66 -2.97
N PRO A 54 4.23 4.68 -2.22
CA PRO A 54 5.10 5.56 -1.45
C PRO A 54 5.94 4.81 -0.41
N LEU A 55 5.40 3.75 0.22
CA LEU A 55 6.14 2.96 1.20
C LEU A 55 7.27 2.15 0.55
N SER A 56 7.05 1.60 -0.65
CA SER A 56 8.08 0.91 -1.41
C SER A 56 9.20 1.87 -1.80
N MET A 57 8.83 3.08 -2.23
CA MET A 57 9.79 4.15 -2.53
C MET A 57 10.59 4.58 -1.29
N LEU A 58 9.97 4.77 -0.12
CA LEU A 58 10.71 5.10 1.10
C LEU A 58 11.63 3.96 1.57
N LEU A 59 11.22 2.71 1.41
CA LEU A 59 12.04 1.55 1.78
C LEU A 59 13.30 1.43 0.92
N SER A 60 13.27 1.89 -0.33
CA SER A 60 14.47 1.90 -1.17
C SER A 60 15.63 2.70 -0.58
N TRP A 61 15.34 3.73 0.22
CA TRP A 61 16.35 4.50 0.95
C TRP A 61 16.99 3.68 2.07
N VAL A 62 16.20 2.83 2.73
CA VAL A 62 16.69 1.91 3.76
C VAL A 62 17.52 0.78 3.13
N GLU A 63 17.14 0.35 1.92
CA GLU A 63 17.82 -0.73 1.19
C GLU A 63 19.06 -0.26 0.42
N GLY A 64 19.18 1.04 0.14
CA GLY A 64 20.39 1.71 -0.35
C GLY A 64 20.74 1.48 -1.83
N SER A 65 20.02 0.62 -2.54
CA SER A 65 20.29 0.28 -3.95
C SER A 65 19.03 0.25 -4.82
N GLY A 66 18.06 1.13 -4.54
CA GLY A 66 16.75 1.13 -5.19
C GLY A 66 15.75 0.20 -4.51
N VAL A 67 14.66 -0.15 -5.21
CA VAL A 67 13.58 -0.97 -4.64
C VAL A 67 14.07 -2.41 -4.47
N GLY A 68 14.44 -2.78 -3.25
CA GLY A 68 14.90 -4.11 -2.90
C GLY A 68 13.75 -5.05 -2.47
N PRO A 69 14.07 -6.21 -1.90
CA PRO A 69 13.08 -7.22 -1.51
C PRO A 69 12.02 -6.69 -0.53
N LEU A 70 12.38 -5.81 0.40
CA LEU A 70 11.44 -5.21 1.35
C LEU A 70 10.49 -4.25 0.63
N GLY A 71 11.03 -3.38 -0.23
CA GLY A 71 10.22 -2.49 -1.05
C GLY A 71 9.29 -3.25 -2.01
N MET A 72 9.76 -4.35 -2.61
CA MET A 72 8.93 -5.22 -3.46
C MET A 72 7.79 -5.87 -2.67
N MET A 73 8.10 -6.46 -1.51
CA MET A 73 7.09 -7.07 -0.64
C MET A 73 6.06 -6.04 -0.18
N ALA A 74 6.50 -4.86 0.26
CA ALA A 74 5.62 -3.78 0.65
C ALA A 74 4.70 -3.36 -0.50
N GLY A 75 5.23 -3.17 -1.71
CA GLY A 75 4.46 -2.80 -2.89
C GLY A 75 3.42 -3.84 -3.29
N LEU A 76 3.81 -5.12 -3.32
CA LEU A 76 2.91 -6.23 -3.68
C LEU A 76 1.79 -6.46 -2.66
N LEU A 77 2.05 -6.23 -1.37
CA LEU A 77 1.05 -6.40 -0.32
C LEU A 77 0.17 -5.16 -0.13
N GLN A 78 0.60 -3.99 -0.59
CA GLN A 78 -0.05 -2.72 -0.29
C GLN A 78 -1.53 -2.71 -0.70
N PHE A 79 -1.82 -2.93 -1.99
CA PHE A 79 -3.19 -2.88 -2.50
C PHE A 79 -4.07 -4.04 -1.99
N PRO A 80 -3.62 -5.29 -1.89
CA PRO A 80 -4.38 -6.35 -1.22
C PRO A 80 -4.78 -5.99 0.21
N LEU A 81 -3.84 -5.45 1.01
CA LEU A 81 -4.13 -5.03 2.38
C LEU A 81 -5.11 -3.86 2.41
N TYR A 82 -4.95 -2.86 1.53
CA TYR A 82 -5.91 -1.75 1.43
C TYR A 82 -7.30 -2.24 1.02
N GLY A 83 -7.39 -3.18 0.08
CA GLY A 83 -8.64 -3.79 -0.33
C GLY A 83 -9.36 -4.49 0.82
N VAL A 84 -8.64 -5.22 1.68
CA VAL A 84 -9.20 -5.82 2.91
C VAL A 84 -9.76 -4.74 3.85
N LEU A 85 -8.99 -3.67 4.09
CA LEU A 85 -9.36 -2.59 5.00
C LEU A 85 -10.58 -1.82 4.49
N VAL A 86 -10.61 -1.49 3.20
CA VAL A 86 -11.74 -0.81 2.55
C VAL A 86 -12.98 -1.70 2.57
N ALA A 87 -12.88 -2.98 2.20
CA ALA A 87 -14.02 -3.89 2.22
C ALA A 87 -14.61 -4.07 3.63
N ARG A 88 -13.76 -4.06 4.66
CA ARG A 88 -14.19 -4.07 6.05
C ARG A 88 -14.89 -2.77 6.43
N ALA A 89 -14.30 -1.62 6.09
CA ALA A 89 -14.87 -0.30 6.37
C ALA A 89 -16.24 -0.11 5.71
N LEU A 90 -16.40 -0.56 4.46
CA LEU A 90 -17.70 -0.50 3.75
C LEU A 90 -18.78 -1.34 4.42
N LYS A 91 -18.41 -2.46 5.06
CA LYS A 91 -19.35 -3.36 5.72
C LYS A 91 -19.73 -2.91 7.12
N THR A 92 -18.77 -2.40 7.89
CA THR A 92 -18.94 -2.15 9.34
C THR A 92 -18.87 -0.69 9.74
N GLY A 93 -18.74 0.23 8.78
CA GLY A 93 -18.49 1.64 9.04
C GLY A 93 -16.99 1.96 9.23
N PRO A 94 -16.65 3.19 9.68
CA PRO A 94 -15.27 3.66 9.72
C PRO A 94 -14.35 2.74 10.52
N ASP A 95 -13.38 2.16 9.82
CA ASP A 95 -12.40 1.26 10.38
C ASP A 95 -11.13 2.02 10.76
N ARG A 96 -10.76 1.99 12.05
CA ARG A 96 -9.55 2.66 12.55
C ARG A 96 -8.29 2.22 11.78
N ALA A 97 -8.19 0.95 11.41
CA ALA A 97 -7.02 0.47 10.68
C ALA A 97 -7.00 1.02 9.24
N ALA A 98 -8.15 1.18 8.60
CA ALA A 98 -8.25 1.81 7.28
C ALA A 98 -7.85 3.29 7.35
N ILE A 99 -8.29 4.02 8.39
CA ILE A 99 -7.93 5.42 8.62
C ILE A 99 -6.41 5.56 8.84
N VAL A 100 -5.83 4.71 9.70
CA VAL A 100 -4.38 4.71 9.96
C VAL A 100 -3.60 4.37 8.69
N ALA A 101 -4.03 3.38 7.92
CA ALA A 101 -3.39 3.02 6.66
C ALA A 101 -3.44 4.17 5.63
N ALA A 102 -4.59 4.84 5.51
CA ALA A 102 -4.74 6.00 4.63
C ALA A 102 -3.85 7.18 5.07
N ALA A 103 -3.82 7.47 6.36
CA ALA A 103 -2.95 8.51 6.92
C ALA A 103 -1.47 8.19 6.73
N ALA A 104 -1.06 6.94 6.95
CA ALA A 104 0.31 6.48 6.72
C ALA A 104 0.70 6.57 5.25
N HIS A 105 -0.19 6.16 4.34
CA HIS A 105 0.02 6.28 2.90
C HIS A 105 0.18 7.75 2.49
N LEU A 106 -0.75 8.63 2.91
CA LEU A 106 -0.67 10.07 2.61
C LEU A 106 0.62 10.70 3.15
N THR A 107 1.00 10.36 4.38
CA THR A 107 2.26 10.83 4.98
C THR A 107 3.46 10.37 4.16
N ALA A 108 3.46 9.12 3.71
CA ALA A 108 4.53 8.58 2.88
C ALA A 108 4.57 9.25 1.49
N VAL A 109 3.42 9.54 0.87
CA VAL A 109 3.33 10.34 -0.37
C VAL A 109 3.95 11.71 -0.16
N ILE A 110 3.52 12.44 0.88
CA ILE A 110 4.06 13.77 1.20
C ILE A 110 5.58 13.70 1.39
N ALA A 111 6.07 12.67 2.08
CA ALA A 111 7.50 12.46 2.26
C ALA A 111 8.23 12.25 0.92
N CYS A 112 7.69 11.41 0.03
CA CYS A 112 8.25 11.18 -1.31
C CYS A 112 8.37 12.44 -2.16
N PHE A 113 7.41 13.38 -2.04
CA PHE A 113 7.43 14.65 -2.78
C PHE A 113 8.13 15.80 -2.03
N GLY A 114 8.37 15.65 -0.72
CA GLY A 114 9.04 16.64 0.11
C GLY A 114 10.56 16.69 -0.06
N GLY A 115 11.14 15.94 -1.02
CA GLY A 115 12.58 15.89 -1.26
C GLY A 115 13.35 14.96 -0.33
N LEU A 116 12.67 14.08 0.42
CA LEU A 116 13.33 13.08 1.29
C LEU A 116 14.01 11.95 0.51
N LEU A 117 13.69 11.77 -0.77
CA LEU A 117 14.25 10.73 -1.64
C LEU A 117 15.24 11.34 -2.65
N PRO A 118 16.55 11.37 -2.35
CA PRO A 118 17.55 11.95 -3.25
C PRO A 118 17.72 11.14 -4.55
N ASP A 119 17.43 9.83 -4.52
CA ASP A 119 17.74 8.91 -5.62
C ASP A 119 16.69 8.89 -6.76
N PHE A 120 15.57 9.59 -6.59
CA PHE A 120 14.47 9.63 -7.57
C PHE A 120 14.05 11.06 -7.92
N ALA A 121 14.80 12.06 -7.44
CA ALA A 121 14.54 13.49 -7.64
C ALA A 121 15.03 13.98 -9.02
#